data_AF-A0A699YNL2-F1
#
_entry.id   AF-A0A699YNL2-F1
#
_cell.length_a   1.000
_cell.length_b   1.000
_cell.length_c   1.000
_cell.angle_alpha   90.00
_cell.angle_beta   90.00
_cell.angle_gamma   90.00
#
_symmetry.space_group_name_H-M   'P 1'
#
loop_
_entity.id
_entity.type
_entity.pdbx_description
1 polymer ?
#
loop_
_entity_poly.entity_id
_entity_poly.type
_entity_poly.pdbx_seq_one_letter_code
_entity_poly.pdbx_strand_id
1 'polypeptide(L)'
;ILSRNFRELNKGLKAGGSQVSLLNIIGELKKTCNHPFLFESAEESFRGSEQDKSAVDRLVMASGKMVLLDKLLKRLKQTGHRVLIFSQMVRVLDIISDYMRLRGFQHQRLDGSTPAAARHTAMEHFNSPDSTDFAFLLSTRAGGLGINLATADTVVIFDSDWNPQNDLQAMSRAHRIGQTETVNIYRCVPQQRL
;
A
#
# COMPACT_ATOMS: atom_id res chain seq x y z
N ILE A 1 22.10 3.10 -2.34
CA ILE A 1 21.78 4.50 -2.00
C ILE A 1 22.79 5.10 -1.02
N LEU A 2 23.10 4.44 0.11
CA LEU A 2 24.07 4.95 1.11
C LEU A 2 25.52 5.02 0.59
N SER A 3 25.89 4.22 -0.41
CA SER A 3 27.20 4.24 -1.06
C SER A 3 27.30 5.33 -2.14
N ARG A 4 27.14 6.61 -1.79
CA ARG A 4 27.55 7.84 -2.54
C ARG A 4 27.49 7.82 -4.10
N ASN A 5 26.65 7.02 -4.73
CA ASN A 5 26.49 6.95 -6.18
C ASN A 5 25.48 8.01 -6.64
N PHE A 6 25.78 9.27 -6.32
CA PHE A 6 25.02 10.43 -6.80
C PHE A 6 24.93 10.44 -8.34
N ARG A 7 25.91 9.86 -9.04
CA ARG A 7 25.88 9.70 -10.50
C ARG A 7 24.75 8.79 -10.99
N GLU A 8 24.48 7.67 -10.32
CA GLU A 8 23.39 6.75 -10.70
C GLU A 8 22.02 7.37 -10.40
N LEU A 9 21.88 8.06 -9.26
CA LEU A 9 20.67 8.82 -8.91
C LEU A 9 20.40 9.98 -9.89
N ASN A 10 21.45 10.62 -10.41
CA ASN A 10 21.34 11.71 -11.37
C ASN A 10 21.12 11.25 -12.82
N LYS A 11 21.29 9.96 -13.16
CA LYS A 11 21.06 9.47 -14.55
C LYS A 11 19.60 9.61 -15.00
N GLY A 12 18.65 9.72 -14.07
CA GLY A 12 17.24 10.03 -14.37
C GLY A 12 16.91 11.53 -14.44
N LEU A 13 17.83 12.41 -14.03
CA LEU A 13 17.66 13.86 -14.07
C LEU A 13 18.34 14.39 -15.34
N LYS A 14 17.54 14.88 -16.29
CA LYS A 14 18.03 15.52 -17.53
C LYS A 14 19.16 16.51 -17.20
N ALA A 15 20.22 16.47 -17.99
CA ALA A 15 21.43 17.28 -17.82
C ALA A 15 21.07 18.77 -17.61
N GLY A 16 21.22 19.27 -16.38
CA GLY A 16 20.93 20.65 -16.00
C GLY A 16 20.16 20.86 -14.67
N GLY A 17 19.70 19.79 -14.00
CA GLY A 17 18.93 19.91 -12.76
C GLY A 17 19.74 20.20 -11.50
N SER A 18 19.28 21.17 -10.69
CA SER A 18 19.75 21.59 -9.37
C SER A 18 20.09 20.44 -8.40
N GLN A 19 21.00 20.71 -7.45
CA GLN A 19 21.39 19.84 -6.32
C GLN A 19 20.22 19.00 -5.80
N VAL A 20 20.40 17.68 -5.71
CA VAL A 20 19.40 16.76 -5.15
C VAL A 20 19.14 17.16 -3.70
N SER A 21 18.01 17.82 -3.44
CA SER A 21 17.59 18.22 -2.09
C SER A 21 17.56 17.00 -1.16
N LEU A 22 18.00 17.16 0.09
CA LEU A 22 17.95 16.10 1.11
C LEU A 22 16.54 15.51 1.25
N LEU A 23 15.50 16.33 1.01
CA LEU A 23 14.10 15.88 0.98
C LEU A 23 13.83 14.87 -0.13
N ASN A 24 14.44 15.05 -1.31
CA ASN A 24 14.33 14.11 -2.42
C ASN A 24 15.05 12.79 -2.09
N ILE A 25 16.24 12.86 -1.47
CA ILE A 25 16.99 11.67 -1.04
C ILE A 25 16.17 10.84 -0.04
N ILE A 26 15.55 11.51 0.94
CA ILE A 26 14.67 10.86 1.90
C ILE A 26 13.45 10.24 1.20
N GLY A 27 12.88 10.92 0.21
CA GLY A 27 11.79 10.39 -0.62
C GLY A 27 12.19 9.11 -1.37
N GLU A 28 13.36 9.11 -2.02
CA GLU A 28 13.87 7.93 -2.74
C GLU A 28 14.23 6.77 -1.80
N LEU A 29 14.79 7.07 -0.63
CA LEU A 29 15.05 6.07 0.41
C LEU A 29 13.75 5.40 0.88
N LYS A 30 12.69 6.19 1.10
CA LYS A 30 11.36 5.64 1.42
C LYS A 30 10.85 4.71 0.33
N LYS A 31 11.04 5.04 -0.95
CA LYS A 31 10.68 4.16 -2.07
C LYS A 31 11.43 2.82 -2.00
N THR A 32 12.76 2.84 -1.78
CA THR A 32 13.51 1.58 -1.64
C THR A 32 13.03 0.70 -0.50
N CYS A 33 12.65 1.29 0.63
CA CYS A 33 12.14 0.53 1.77
C CYS A 33 10.75 -0.08 1.52
N ASN A 34 10.00 0.44 0.55
CA ASN A 34 8.64 -0.01 0.23
C ASN A 34 8.65 -1.09 -0.86
N HIS A 35 9.17 -0.79 -2.04
CA HIS A 35 9.25 -1.74 -3.15
C HIS A 35 10.24 -1.30 -4.22
N PRO A 36 11.12 -2.19 -4.75
CA PRO A 36 12.04 -1.84 -5.83
C PRO A 36 11.34 -1.40 -7.13
N PHE A 37 10.14 -1.91 -7.42
CA PHE A 37 9.38 -1.49 -8.61
C PHE A 37 8.90 -0.03 -8.57
N LEU A 38 9.07 0.70 -7.46
CA LEU A 38 8.84 2.14 -7.45
C LEU A 38 9.84 2.93 -8.32
N PHE A 39 10.94 2.31 -8.75
CA PHE A 39 11.88 2.87 -9.71
C PHE A 39 11.53 2.40 -11.14
N GLU A 40 11.42 3.33 -12.09
CA GLU A 40 11.04 3.04 -13.49
C GLU A 40 11.95 1.97 -14.14
N SER A 41 13.24 2.00 -13.82
CA SER A 41 14.22 1.03 -14.33
C SER A 41 14.01 -0.41 -13.82
N ALA A 42 13.28 -0.60 -12.71
CA ALA A 42 13.02 -1.92 -12.15
C ALA A 42 11.74 -2.57 -12.73
N GLU A 43 10.79 -1.78 -13.26
CA GLU A 43 9.57 -2.28 -13.88
C GLU A 43 9.83 -2.96 -15.23
N GLU A 44 10.84 -2.52 -16.00
CA GLU A 44 11.21 -3.15 -17.27
C GLU A 44 11.67 -4.61 -17.10
N SER A 45 12.23 -4.96 -15.94
CA SER A 45 12.61 -6.34 -15.60
C SER A 45 11.42 -7.23 -15.24
N PHE A 46 10.22 -6.66 -15.02
CA PHE A 46 9.03 -7.36 -14.58
C PHE A 46 8.11 -7.82 -15.72
N ARG A 47 8.22 -7.23 -16.93
CA ARG A 47 7.39 -7.55 -18.11
C ARG A 47 7.70 -8.92 -18.75
N GLY A 48 7.84 -9.97 -17.94
CA GLY A 48 7.66 -11.35 -18.39
C GLY A 48 6.18 -11.67 -18.58
N SER A 49 5.87 -12.67 -19.41
CA SER A 49 4.50 -13.09 -19.77
C SER A 49 3.53 -13.18 -18.58
N GLU A 50 2.35 -12.57 -18.72
CA GLU A 50 1.34 -12.32 -17.67
C GLU A 50 0.73 -13.56 -16.99
N GLN A 51 1.13 -14.78 -17.34
CA GLN A 51 0.44 -16.02 -16.96
C GLN A 51 1.20 -16.95 -16.00
N ASP A 52 2.36 -16.55 -15.50
CA ASP A 52 3.12 -17.42 -14.61
C ASP A 52 2.84 -17.16 -13.13
N LYS A 53 2.64 -18.23 -12.35
CA LYS A 53 2.78 -18.21 -10.87
C LYS A 53 4.10 -17.56 -10.42
N SER A 54 5.11 -17.56 -11.29
CA SER A 54 6.40 -16.88 -11.12
C SER A 54 6.27 -15.35 -11.00
N ALA A 55 5.23 -14.72 -11.56
CA ALA A 55 5.07 -13.26 -11.52
C ALA A 55 4.73 -12.77 -10.10
N VAL A 56 3.81 -13.46 -9.41
CA VAL A 56 3.46 -13.12 -8.03
C VAL A 56 4.64 -13.31 -7.10
N ASP A 57 5.34 -14.44 -7.25
CA ASP A 57 6.47 -14.74 -6.38
C ASP A 57 7.62 -13.76 -6.63
N ARG A 58 7.85 -13.32 -7.87
CA ARG A 58 8.80 -12.24 -8.17
C ARG A 58 8.41 -10.91 -7.53
N LEU A 59 7.14 -10.50 -7.64
CA LEU A 59 6.64 -9.26 -7.02
C LEU A 59 6.79 -9.33 -5.50
N VAL A 60 6.37 -10.44 -4.88
CA VAL A 60 6.41 -10.62 -3.43
C VAL A 60 7.85 -10.66 -2.92
N MET A 61 8.72 -11.45 -3.55
CA MET A 61 10.11 -11.62 -3.11
C MET A 61 10.99 -10.38 -3.36
N ALA A 62 10.57 -9.46 -4.23
CA ALA A 62 11.27 -8.20 -4.45
C ALA A 62 11.22 -7.25 -3.23
N SER A 63 10.25 -7.40 -2.31
CA SER A 63 10.13 -6.55 -1.12
C SER A 63 9.88 -7.36 0.14
N GLY A 64 10.73 -7.16 1.16
CA GLY A 64 10.52 -7.79 2.47
C GLY A 64 9.17 -7.43 3.11
N LYS A 65 8.65 -6.21 2.86
CA LYS A 65 7.31 -5.82 3.31
C LYS A 65 6.23 -6.62 2.57
N MET A 66 6.39 -6.84 1.26
CA MET A 66 5.45 -7.66 0.49
C MET A 66 5.49 -9.13 0.91
N VAL A 67 6.65 -9.69 1.25
CA VAL A 67 6.75 -11.05 1.81
C VAL A 67 5.93 -11.19 3.10
N LEU A 68 6.04 -10.21 4.00
CA LEU A 68 5.26 -10.21 5.25
C LEU A 68 3.77 -10.01 4.98
N LEU A 69 3.43 -9.07 4.09
CA LEU A 69 2.04 -8.79 3.71
C LEU A 69 1.38 -10.02 3.07
N ASP A 70 2.08 -10.74 2.18
CA ASP A 70 1.57 -11.95 1.53
C ASP A 70 1.22 -13.05 2.55
N LYS A 71 2.14 -13.31 3.50
CA LYS A 71 1.89 -14.28 4.58
C LYS A 71 0.72 -13.86 5.48
N LEU A 72 0.66 -12.58 5.84
CA LEU A 72 -0.41 -12.04 6.68
C LEU A 72 -1.77 -12.14 5.98
N LEU A 73 -1.88 -11.65 4.74
CA LEU A 73 -3.14 -11.63 4.00
C LEU A 73 -3.66 -13.04 3.70
N LYS A 74 -2.77 -14.00 3.38
CA LYS A 74 -3.18 -15.41 3.22
C LYS A 74 -3.82 -15.96 4.49
N ARG A 75 -3.21 -15.70 5.65
CA ARG A 75 -3.77 -16.14 6.94
C ARG A 75 -5.10 -15.44 7.24
N LEU A 76 -5.17 -14.12 7.06
CA LEU A 76 -6.38 -13.35 7.29
C LEU A 76 -7.54 -13.79 6.38
N LYS A 77 -7.25 -14.11 5.11
CA LYS A 77 -8.27 -14.62 4.18
C LYS A 77 -8.79 -15.99 4.60
N GLN A 78 -7.91 -16.87 5.09
CA GLN A 78 -8.29 -18.21 5.59
C GLN A 78 -9.16 -18.14 6.84
N THR A 79 -8.94 -17.16 7.71
CA THR A 79 -9.72 -16.96 8.94
C THR A 79 -10.91 -16.01 8.78
N GLY A 80 -11.18 -15.54 7.56
CA GLY A 80 -12.39 -14.76 7.25
C GLY A 80 -12.34 -13.27 7.62
N HIS A 81 -11.17 -12.70 7.89
CA HIS A 81 -11.03 -11.28 8.21
C HIS A 81 -11.15 -10.37 6.98
N ARG A 82 -11.45 -9.09 7.22
CA ARG A 82 -11.54 -8.05 6.19
C ARG A 82 -10.56 -6.93 6.48
N VAL A 83 -9.79 -6.54 5.46
CA VAL A 83 -8.53 -5.80 5.67
C VAL A 83 -8.56 -4.42 5.03
N LEU A 84 -8.26 -3.38 5.81
CA LEU A 84 -7.93 -2.05 5.30
C LEU A 84 -6.42 -1.92 5.17
N ILE A 85 -5.92 -1.53 4.00
CA ILE A 85 -4.48 -1.32 3.79
C ILE A 85 -4.24 0.15 3.45
N PHE A 86 -3.51 0.82 4.33
CA PHE A 86 -3.14 2.23 4.18
C PHE A 86 -1.72 2.38 3.64
N SER A 87 -1.54 3.27 2.67
CA SER A 87 -0.23 3.69 2.20
C SER A 87 -0.17 5.19 1.91
N GLN A 88 1.01 5.79 2.07
CA GLN A 88 1.26 7.18 1.67
C GLN A 88 1.43 7.31 0.15
N MET A 89 2.03 6.30 -0.49
CA MET A 89 2.39 6.34 -1.90
C MET A 89 1.29 5.68 -2.73
N VAL A 90 0.62 6.43 -3.59
CA VAL A 90 -0.39 5.90 -4.53
C VAL A 90 0.20 4.78 -5.39
N ARG A 91 1.46 4.91 -5.82
CA ARG A 91 2.18 3.87 -6.56
C ARG A 91 2.36 2.56 -5.81
N VAL A 92 2.43 2.58 -4.47
CA VAL A 92 2.44 1.34 -3.68
C VAL A 92 1.06 0.68 -3.71
N LEU A 93 -0.02 1.46 -3.74
CA LEU A 93 -1.37 0.92 -3.92
C LEU A 93 -1.54 0.26 -5.29
N ASP A 94 -0.92 0.79 -6.35
CA ASP A 94 -0.87 0.13 -7.67
C ASP A 94 -0.23 -1.27 -7.55
N ILE A 95 0.96 -1.36 -6.95
CA ILE A 95 1.70 -2.62 -6.76
C ILE A 95 0.90 -3.62 -5.92
N ILE A 96 0.27 -3.16 -4.83
CA ILE A 96 -0.56 -4.01 -3.98
C ILE A 96 -1.82 -4.46 -4.73
N SER A 97 -2.43 -3.59 -5.55
CA SER A 97 -3.58 -3.95 -6.38
C SER A 97 -3.23 -5.05 -7.40
N ASP A 98 -2.07 -4.94 -8.05
CA ASP A 98 -1.55 -5.99 -8.95
C ASP A 98 -1.36 -7.31 -8.22
N TYR A 99 -0.71 -7.27 -7.05
CA TYR A 99 -0.56 -8.43 -6.17
C TYR A 99 -1.91 -9.06 -5.81
N MET A 100 -2.91 -8.26 -5.43
CA MET A 100 -4.24 -8.74 -5.07
C MET A 100 -4.93 -9.41 -6.26
N ARG A 101 -4.85 -8.80 -7.46
CA ARG A 101 -5.40 -9.39 -8.70
C ARG A 101 -4.75 -10.74 -9.00
N LEU A 102 -3.43 -10.82 -8.94
CA LEU A 102 -2.72 -12.07 -9.23
C LEU A 102 -2.96 -13.17 -8.18
N ARG A 103 -3.25 -12.81 -6.92
CA ARG A 103 -3.67 -13.75 -5.87
C ARG A 103 -5.16 -14.08 -5.89
N GLY A 104 -5.96 -13.41 -6.73
CA GLY A 104 -7.41 -13.58 -6.79
C GLY A 104 -8.15 -12.97 -5.59
N PHE A 105 -7.56 -12.00 -4.92
CA PHE A 105 -8.17 -11.28 -3.80
C PHE A 105 -9.00 -10.10 -4.30
N GLN A 106 -10.32 -10.19 -4.15
CA GLN A 106 -11.25 -9.11 -4.46
C GLN A 106 -10.99 -7.92 -3.53
N HIS A 107 -10.89 -6.73 -4.10
CA HIS A 107 -10.54 -5.53 -3.36
C HIS A 107 -11.07 -4.26 -4.01
N GLN A 108 -11.27 -3.23 -3.18
CA GLN A 108 -11.55 -1.87 -3.61
C GLN A 108 -10.34 -0.97 -3.43
N ARG A 109 -10.33 0.16 -4.11
CA ARG A 109 -9.29 1.19 -3.97
C ARG A 109 -9.91 2.58 -3.90
N LEU A 110 -9.33 3.42 -3.05
CA LEU A 110 -9.69 4.82 -2.91
C LEU A 110 -8.44 5.65 -2.63
N ASP A 111 -8.20 6.61 -3.51
CA ASP A 111 -7.15 7.62 -3.39
C ASP A 111 -7.71 9.04 -3.66
N GLY A 112 -6.83 10.04 -3.62
CA GLY A 112 -7.24 11.44 -3.78
C GLY A 112 -7.78 11.79 -5.16
N SER A 113 -7.51 10.97 -6.18
CA SER A 113 -8.03 11.15 -7.54
C SER A 113 -9.40 10.50 -7.76
N THR A 114 -9.88 9.68 -6.81
CA THR A 114 -11.15 8.97 -6.95
C THR A 114 -12.35 9.94 -6.86
N PRO A 115 -13.22 10.02 -7.90
CA PRO A 115 -14.40 10.87 -7.89
C PRO A 115 -15.35 10.56 -6.72
N ALA A 116 -16.09 11.56 -6.24
CA ALA A 116 -16.97 11.41 -5.07
C ALA A 116 -18.06 10.34 -5.26
N ALA A 117 -18.67 10.23 -6.44
CA ALA A 117 -19.68 9.21 -6.73
C ALA A 117 -19.10 7.78 -6.73
N ALA A 118 -17.93 7.60 -7.35
CA ALA A 118 -17.23 6.32 -7.37
C ALA A 118 -16.78 5.91 -5.96
N ARG A 119 -16.36 6.89 -5.14
CA ARG A 119 -16.03 6.68 -3.74
C ARG A 119 -17.20 6.10 -2.95
N HIS A 120 -18.39 6.70 -3.07
CA HIS A 120 -19.59 6.24 -2.36
C HIS A 120 -19.92 4.80 -2.75
N THR A 121 -19.92 4.53 -4.05
CA THR A 121 -20.22 3.20 -4.60
C THR A 121 -19.25 2.13 -4.08
N ALA A 122 -17.94 2.42 -4.06
CA ALA A 122 -16.94 1.49 -3.54
C ALA A 122 -17.11 1.24 -2.03
N MET A 123 -17.46 2.28 -1.26
CA MET A 123 -17.72 2.16 0.17
C MET A 123 -18.98 1.34 0.48
N GLU A 124 -20.06 1.55 -0.27
CA GLU A 124 -21.30 0.78 -0.13
C GLU A 124 -21.08 -0.69 -0.51
N HIS A 125 -20.41 -0.94 -1.63
CA HIS A 125 -20.09 -2.30 -2.06
C HIS A 125 -19.23 -3.02 -1.02
N PHE A 126 -18.25 -2.35 -0.42
CA PHE A 126 -17.44 -2.93 0.64
C PHE A 126 -18.26 -3.18 1.92
N ASN A 127 -19.12 -2.25 2.34
CA ASN A 127 -19.91 -2.42 3.57
C ASN A 127 -21.15 -3.32 3.41
N SER A 128 -21.49 -3.74 2.18
CA SER A 128 -22.60 -4.66 1.93
C SER A 128 -22.40 -5.98 2.69
N PRO A 129 -23.46 -6.57 3.29
CA PRO A 129 -23.37 -7.86 3.98
C PRO A 129 -22.93 -9.00 3.05
N ASP A 130 -23.27 -8.90 1.75
CA ASP A 130 -22.92 -9.90 0.73
C ASP A 130 -21.63 -9.53 -0.03
N SER A 131 -20.84 -8.58 0.49
CA SER A 131 -19.62 -8.12 -0.16
C SER A 131 -18.59 -9.25 -0.26
N THR A 132 -18.14 -9.53 -1.48
CA THR A 132 -17.04 -10.47 -1.72
C THR A 132 -15.66 -9.85 -1.49
N ASP A 133 -15.60 -8.53 -1.23
CA ASP A 133 -14.36 -7.79 -1.10
C ASP A 133 -13.63 -8.16 0.19
N PHE A 134 -12.42 -8.68 0.00
CA PHE A 134 -11.51 -9.03 1.10
C PHE A 134 -10.78 -7.81 1.65
N ALA A 135 -10.35 -6.90 0.77
CA ALA A 135 -9.51 -5.77 1.16
C ALA A 135 -9.98 -4.44 0.59
N PHE A 136 -9.66 -3.35 1.29
CA PHE A 136 -9.81 -1.98 0.80
C PHE A 136 -8.48 -1.26 0.87
N LEU A 137 -7.97 -0.85 -0.29
CA LEU A 137 -6.72 -0.11 -0.45
C LEU A 137 -6.97 1.40 -0.34
N LEU A 138 -6.31 2.05 0.59
CA LEU A 138 -6.55 3.45 0.94
C LEU A 138 -5.24 4.24 0.91
N SER A 139 -5.26 5.41 0.28
CA SER A 139 -4.19 6.37 0.55
C SER A 139 -4.44 7.03 1.90
N THR A 140 -3.39 7.22 2.71
CA THR A 140 -3.55 7.83 4.04
C THR A 140 -4.19 9.22 3.95
N ARG A 141 -3.88 9.97 2.88
CA ARG A 141 -4.52 11.27 2.60
C ARG A 141 -6.01 11.16 2.33
N ALA A 142 -6.45 10.10 1.66
CA ALA A 142 -7.87 9.87 1.43
C ALA A 142 -8.61 9.35 2.68
N GLY A 143 -7.88 8.78 3.65
CA GLY A 143 -8.40 8.45 4.98
C GLY A 143 -8.87 9.67 5.79
N GLY A 144 -8.33 10.86 5.50
CA GLY A 144 -8.73 12.12 6.14
C GLY A 144 -10.12 12.64 5.75
N LEU A 145 -10.78 12.01 4.76
CA LEU A 145 -12.02 12.47 4.16
C LEU A 145 -13.29 12.02 4.91
N GLY A 146 -13.17 11.46 6.11
CA GLY A 146 -14.33 11.08 6.91
C GLY A 146 -15.00 9.76 6.49
N ILE A 147 -14.29 8.87 5.81
CA ILE A 147 -14.81 7.57 5.35
C ILE A 147 -15.24 6.66 6.52
N ASN A 148 -16.25 5.83 6.28
CA ASN A 148 -16.80 4.84 7.23
C ASN A 148 -16.70 3.42 6.64
N LEU A 149 -15.82 2.59 7.20
CA LEU A 149 -15.55 1.23 6.73
C LEU A 149 -15.66 0.26 7.91
N ALA A 150 -16.82 0.28 8.57
CA ALA A 150 -17.08 -0.43 9.82
C ALA A 150 -17.08 -1.97 9.68
N THR A 151 -17.14 -2.49 8.46
CA THR A 151 -17.13 -3.94 8.19
C THR A 151 -15.74 -4.56 8.21
N ALA A 152 -14.67 -3.76 8.29
CA ALA A 152 -13.30 -4.26 8.39
C ALA A 152 -12.82 -4.36 9.84
N ASP A 153 -12.22 -5.49 10.17
CA ASP A 153 -11.69 -5.81 11.51
C ASP A 153 -10.16 -5.75 11.57
N THR A 154 -9.48 -5.60 10.43
CA THR A 154 -8.02 -5.55 10.38
C THR A 154 -7.54 -4.33 9.63
N VAL A 155 -6.56 -3.62 10.19
CA VAL A 155 -5.89 -2.46 9.59
C VAL A 155 -4.41 -2.77 9.41
N VAL A 156 -3.90 -2.56 8.20
CA VAL A 156 -2.48 -2.66 7.86
C VAL A 156 -1.98 -1.28 7.42
N ILE A 157 -1.00 -0.73 8.15
CA ILE A 157 -0.27 0.48 7.76
C ILE A 157 1.01 0.03 7.06
N PHE A 158 1.02 0.09 5.74
CA PHE A 158 2.14 -0.41 4.93
C PHE A 158 3.36 0.52 5.01
N ASP A 159 3.12 1.83 5.04
CA ASP A 159 4.12 2.84 5.31
C ASP A 159 3.54 4.00 6.13
N SER A 160 4.24 4.33 7.21
CA SER A 160 3.81 5.33 8.19
C SER A 160 3.93 6.75 7.63
N ASP A 161 2.95 7.59 7.97
CA ASP A 161 3.09 9.04 7.81
C ASP A 161 4.21 9.58 8.71
N TRP A 162 4.77 10.74 8.35
CA TRP A 162 5.62 11.51 9.25
C TRP A 162 4.82 12.09 10.42
N ASN A 163 3.56 12.46 10.16
CA ASN A 163 2.63 12.92 11.18
C ASN A 163 1.86 11.72 11.77
N PRO A 164 2.15 11.28 13.01
CA PRO A 164 1.49 10.13 13.63
C PRO A 164 -0.03 10.30 13.78
N GLN A 165 -0.53 11.54 13.78
CA GLN A 165 -1.95 11.83 13.85
C GLN A 165 -2.71 11.31 12.61
N ASN A 166 -2.09 11.35 11.44
CA ASN A 166 -2.70 10.85 10.21
C ASN A 166 -2.90 9.33 10.27
N ASP A 167 -1.93 8.62 10.83
CA ASP A 167 -2.04 7.17 11.04
C ASP A 167 -3.08 6.83 12.12
N LEU A 168 -3.17 7.63 13.19
CA LEU A 168 -4.24 7.50 14.19
C LEU A 168 -5.63 7.71 13.58
N GLN A 169 -5.76 8.67 12.66
CA GLN A 169 -6.98 8.89 11.91
C GLN A 169 -7.31 7.73 10.97
N ALA A 170 -6.31 7.09 10.37
CA ALA A 170 -6.50 5.88 9.57
C ALA A 170 -6.98 4.69 10.43
N MET A 171 -6.37 4.47 11.60
CA MET A 171 -6.77 3.40 12.54
C MET A 171 -8.22 3.58 13.04
N SER A 172 -8.64 4.82 13.31
CA SER A 172 -10.03 5.12 13.71
C SER A 172 -11.08 4.89 12.61
N ARG A 173 -10.69 4.57 11.37
CA ARG A 173 -11.64 4.20 10.31
C ARG A 173 -12.26 2.81 10.52
N ALA A 174 -11.48 1.87 11.07
CA ALA A 174 -11.98 0.55 11.48
C ALA A 174 -12.44 0.55 12.95
N HIS A 175 -11.72 1.27 13.81
CA HIS A 175 -12.05 1.39 15.23
C HIS A 175 -13.10 2.48 15.45
N ARG A 176 -14.37 2.16 15.17
CA ARG A 176 -15.51 3.07 15.34
C ARG A 176 -16.65 2.44 16.13
N ILE A 177 -17.45 3.29 16.78
CA ILE A 177 -18.69 2.91 17.48
C ILE A 177 -19.60 2.15 16.50
N GLY A 178 -19.88 0.88 16.78
CA GLY A 178 -20.61 -0.05 15.92
C GLY A 178 -19.79 -1.27 15.47
N GLN A 179 -18.47 -1.26 15.63
CA GLN A 179 -17.63 -2.44 15.43
C GLN A 179 -17.77 -3.38 16.64
N THR A 180 -18.21 -4.62 16.41
CA THR A 180 -18.38 -5.65 17.46
C THR A 180 -17.16 -6.53 17.61
N GLU A 181 -16.32 -6.60 16.57
CA GLU A 181 -15.13 -7.45 16.54
C GLU A 181 -13.87 -6.74 17.02
N THR A 182 -12.88 -7.51 17.45
CA THR A 182 -11.59 -6.96 17.89
C THR A 182 -10.82 -6.42 16.67
N VAL A 183 -10.51 -5.11 16.69
CA VAL A 183 -9.77 -4.48 15.60
C VAL A 183 -8.27 -4.73 15.75
N ASN A 184 -7.68 -5.47 14.79
CA ASN A 184 -6.25 -5.75 14.75
C ASN A 184 -5.51 -4.71 13.92
N ILE A 185 -4.42 -4.15 14.44
CA ILE A 185 -3.63 -3.12 13.75
C ILE A 185 -2.19 -3.62 13.55
N TYR A 186 -1.76 -3.73 12.30
CA TYR A 186 -0.42 -4.11 11.91
C TYR A 186 0.30 -2.94 11.24
N ARG A 187 1.49 -2.58 11.74
CA ARG A 187 2.32 -1.52 11.14
C ARG A 187 3.62 -2.12 10.60
N CYS A 188 3.85 -1.95 9.30
CA CYS A 188 5.07 -2.42 8.66
C CYS A 188 6.22 -1.44 8.87
N VAL A 189 7.21 -1.83 9.68
CA VAL A 189 8.42 -1.03 9.94
C VAL A 189 9.63 -1.72 9.31
N PRO A 190 10.41 -1.07 8.44
CA PRO A 190 11.65 -1.64 7.94
C PRO A 190 12.65 -1.81 9.08
N GLN A 191 13.35 -2.94 9.11
CA GLN A 191 14.26 -3.29 10.21
C GLN A 191 15.52 -2.39 10.26
N GLN A 192 16.03 -1.96 9.11
CA GLN A 192 17.05 -0.91 9.05
C GLN A 192 16.35 0.45 9.14
N ARG A 193 16.50 1.09 10.31
CA ARG A 193 16.10 2.48 10.52
C ARG A 193 16.96 3.38 9.63
N LEU A 194 16.32 4.37 9.02
CA LEU A 194 16.98 5.52 8.40
C LEU A 194 17.82 6.27 9.42
#